data_AF-A0A0H3GKR7-F1
#
_entry.id   AF-A0A0H3GKR7-F1
#
_cell.length_a   1.000
_cell.length_b   1.000
_cell.length_c   1.000
_cell.angle_alpha   90.00
_cell.angle_beta   90.00
_cell.angle_gamma   90.00
#
_symmetry.space_group_name_H-M   'P 1'
#
loop_
_entity.id
_entity.type
_entity.pdbx_description
1 polymer ?
#
loop_
_entity_poly.entity_id
_entity_poly.type
_entity_poly.pdbx_seq_one_letter_code
_entity_poly.pdbx_strand_id
1 'polypeptide(L)'
;MAETVTVGCKLPNGLILEQGGYKVELNGSNSSLVFGGYGLTENVDKEAFEAWLAVHADQPYVRKELVFAQAKTSSAQAKANENASEKTGLEGLDQNNPAPGVEKADKK
;
A
#
# COMPACT_ATOMS: atom_id res chain seq x y z
N MET A 1 -18.88 13.57 14.53
CA MET A 1 -18.01 13.72 13.34
C MET A 1 -17.36 12.38 13.12
N ALA A 2 -17.47 11.80 11.93
CA ALA A 2 -16.78 10.55 11.64
C ALA A 2 -15.27 10.79 11.77
N GLU A 3 -14.59 9.94 12.53
CA GLU A 3 -13.13 9.99 12.61
C GLU A 3 -12.55 9.59 11.26
N THR A 4 -11.55 10.32 10.79
CA THR A 4 -10.82 9.98 9.58
C THR A 4 -9.39 9.58 9.87
N VAL A 5 -8.83 8.72 9.02
CA VAL A 5 -7.47 8.23 9.08
C VAL A 5 -6.75 8.50 7.76
N THR A 6 -5.42 8.42 7.81
CA THR A 6 -4.58 8.30 6.62
C THR A 6 -4.24 6.83 6.40
N VAL A 7 -4.56 6.32 5.21
CA VAL A 7 -4.26 4.94 4.81
C VAL A 7 -3.05 4.94 3.88
N GLY A 8 -2.06 4.12 4.20
CA GLY A 8 -0.94 3.82 3.32
C GLY A 8 -1.18 2.54 2.53
N CYS A 9 -0.86 2.53 1.24
CA CYS A 9 -0.96 1.35 0.38
C CYS A 9 0.28 1.19 -0.51
N LYS A 10 0.97 0.05 -0.39
CA LYS A 10 2.17 -0.29 -1.18
C LYS A 10 1.88 -1.01 -2.49
N LEU A 11 0.61 -1.32 -2.77
CA LEU A 11 0.27 -1.98 -4.03
C LEU A 11 0.46 -0.97 -5.17
N PRO A 12 1.07 -1.36 -6.30
CA PRO A 12 1.45 -0.40 -7.34
C PRO A 12 0.25 0.37 -7.88
N ASN A 13 -0.88 -0.28 -8.08
CA ASN A 13 -2.11 0.35 -8.58
C ASN A 13 -3.07 0.81 -7.47
N GLY A 14 -2.63 0.78 -6.21
CA GLY A 14 -3.51 1.07 -5.09
C GLY A 14 -4.52 -0.05 -4.83
N LEU A 15 -5.63 0.30 -4.17
CA LEU A 15 -6.72 -0.62 -3.90
C LEU A 15 -8.05 0.12 -3.79
N ILE A 16 -9.11 -0.42 -4.38
CA ILE A 16 -10.46 0.07 -4.15
C ILE A 16 -11.03 -0.68 -2.94
N LEU A 17 -11.32 0.05 -1.88
CA LEU A 17 -11.99 -0.45 -0.69
C LEU A 17 -13.50 -0.29 -0.89
N GLU A 18 -14.24 -1.39 -0.83
CA GLU A 18 -15.70 -1.38 -0.78
C GLU A 18 -16.16 -2.15 0.45
N GLN A 19 -16.90 -1.48 1.34
CA GLN A 19 -17.49 -2.11 2.52
C GLN A 19 -18.76 -1.37 2.93
N GLY A 20 -19.89 -2.10 2.99
CA GLY A 20 -21.16 -1.53 3.48
C GLY A 20 -21.70 -0.34 2.67
N GLY A 21 -21.38 -0.25 1.37
CA GLY A 21 -21.78 0.88 0.51
C GLY A 21 -20.83 2.07 0.55
N TYR A 22 -19.81 2.06 1.43
CA TYR A 22 -18.69 2.99 1.37
C TYR A 22 -17.69 2.49 0.32
N LYS A 23 -17.23 3.41 -0.53
CA LYS A 23 -16.23 3.16 -1.57
C LYS A 23 -15.15 4.23 -1.52
N VAL A 24 -13.90 3.82 -1.46
CA VAL A 24 -12.74 4.72 -1.55
C VAL A 24 -11.62 4.07 -2.36
N GLU A 25 -10.94 4.88 -3.15
CA GLU A 25 -9.74 4.47 -3.89
C GLU A 25 -8.50 4.87 -3.08
N LEU A 26 -7.70 3.87 -2.70
CA LEU A 26 -6.42 4.08 -2.05
C LEU A 26 -5.33 4.32 -3.09
N ASN A 27 -4.54 5.38 -2.89
CA ASN A 27 -3.34 5.67 -3.65
C ASN A 27 -2.31 4.54 -3.51
N GLY A 28 -1.79 4.05 -4.64
CA GLY A 28 -0.74 3.06 -4.70
C GLY A 28 0.67 3.64 -4.78
N SER A 29 1.66 2.76 -4.95
CA SER A 29 3.05 3.17 -5.18
C SER A 29 3.27 3.92 -6.50
N ASN A 30 2.32 3.86 -7.44
CA ASN A 30 2.34 4.64 -8.67
C ASN A 30 1.86 6.09 -8.51
N SER A 31 1.39 6.48 -7.33
CA SER A 31 0.78 7.78 -7.09
C SER A 31 1.84 8.88 -6.85
N SER A 32 1.41 10.14 -6.81
CA SER A 32 2.35 11.26 -6.64
C SER A 32 2.89 11.39 -5.21
N LEU A 33 2.07 11.05 -4.21
CA LEU A 33 2.41 11.21 -2.80
C LEU A 33 2.82 9.86 -2.19
N VAL A 34 4.09 9.49 -2.39
CA VAL A 34 4.63 8.18 -2.00
C VAL A 34 5.76 8.30 -0.99
N PHE A 35 5.67 7.54 0.10
CA PHE A 35 6.67 7.46 1.16
C PHE A 35 7.04 6.00 1.41
N GLY A 36 8.33 5.64 1.45
CA GLY A 36 8.75 4.24 1.60
C GLY A 36 8.15 3.26 0.58
N GLY A 37 7.68 3.75 -0.57
CA GLY A 37 6.96 2.96 -1.57
C GLY A 37 5.45 2.82 -1.33
N TYR A 38 4.87 3.47 -0.32
CA TYR A 38 3.42 3.50 -0.07
C TYR A 38 2.81 4.79 -0.58
N GLY A 39 1.74 4.69 -1.37
CA GLY A 39 0.85 5.81 -1.63
C GLY A 39 0.01 6.11 -0.39
N LEU A 40 -0.13 7.38 -0.03
CA LEU A 40 -0.95 7.80 1.11
C LEU A 40 -2.27 8.39 0.66
N THR A 41 -3.35 8.00 1.33
CA THR A 41 -4.72 8.48 1.10
C THR A 41 -5.25 9.07 2.39
N GLU A 42 -5.49 10.37 2.40
CA GLU A 42 -6.00 11.10 3.57
C GLU A 42 -7.54 11.11 3.59
N ASN A 43 -8.11 11.40 4.76
CA ASN A 43 -9.56 11.54 4.96
C ASN A 43 -10.37 10.26 4.71
N VAL A 44 -9.78 9.08 4.92
CA VAL A 44 -10.50 7.81 4.84
C VAL A 44 -11.33 7.62 6.11
N ASP A 45 -12.59 7.19 5.96
CA ASP A 45 -13.45 6.92 7.11
C ASP A 45 -12.88 5.77 7.95
N LYS A 46 -12.65 6.03 9.24
CA LYS A 46 -11.99 5.10 10.15
C LYS A 46 -12.83 3.84 10.36
N GLU A 47 -14.12 3.99 10.64
CA GLU A 47 -15.02 2.87 10.91
C GLU A 47 -15.17 1.97 9.68
N ALA A 48 -15.33 2.55 8.49
CA ALA A 48 -15.41 1.80 7.25
C ALA A 48 -14.11 1.06 6.95
N PHE A 49 -12.95 1.67 7.20
CA PHE A 49 -11.65 1.03 7.02
C PHE A 49 -11.40 -0.11 8.02
N GLU A 50 -11.75 0.08 9.29
CA GLU A 50 -11.64 -0.97 10.32
C GLU A 50 -12.57 -2.15 10.01
N ALA A 51 -13.80 -1.87 9.54
CA ALA A 51 -14.73 -2.91 9.09
C ALA A 51 -14.17 -3.67 7.86
N TRP A 52 -13.55 -2.96 6.91
CA TRP A 52 -12.90 -3.60 5.78
C TRP A 52 -11.70 -4.45 6.21
N LEU A 53 -10.87 -3.94 7.13
CA LEU A 53 -9.72 -4.67 7.69
C LEU A 53 -10.15 -5.95 8.39
N ALA A 54 -11.24 -5.92 9.15
CA ALA A 54 -11.75 -7.11 9.84
C ALA A 54 -12.15 -8.22 8.84
N VAL A 55 -12.73 -7.86 7.70
CA VAL A 55 -13.11 -8.81 6.65
C VAL A 55 -11.89 -9.32 5.86
N HIS A 56 -10.88 -8.47 5.67
CA HIS A 56 -9.71 -8.77 4.84
C HIS A 56 -8.44 -9.10 5.65
N ALA A 57 -8.56 -9.35 6.96
CA ALA A 57 -7.42 -9.54 7.85
C ALA A 57 -6.47 -10.67 7.42
N ASP A 58 -7.00 -11.68 6.71
CA ASP A 58 -6.22 -12.83 6.25
C ASP A 58 -5.41 -12.53 4.98
N GLN A 59 -5.74 -11.44 4.27
CA GLN A 59 -5.13 -11.12 2.99
C GLN A 59 -3.65 -10.76 3.14
N PRO A 60 -2.79 -11.16 2.18
CA PRO A 60 -1.35 -11.00 2.30
C PRO A 60 -0.92 -9.53 2.42
N TYR A 61 -1.66 -8.61 1.78
CA TYR A 61 -1.39 -7.17 1.87
C TYR A 61 -1.79 -6.54 3.22
N VAL A 62 -2.71 -7.16 3.97
CA VAL A 62 -3.01 -6.73 5.34
C VAL A 62 -1.99 -7.32 6.31
N ARG A 63 -1.72 -8.63 6.21
CA ARG A 63 -0.77 -9.34 7.08
C ARG A 63 0.66 -8.78 7.04
N LYS A 64 1.11 -8.38 5.86
CA LYS A 64 2.45 -7.80 5.65
C LYS A 64 2.47 -6.28 5.86
N GLU A 65 1.40 -5.70 6.41
CA GLU A 65 1.25 -4.25 6.56
C GLU A 65 1.49 -3.47 5.25
N LEU A 66 1.18 -4.06 4.08
CA LEU A 66 1.24 -3.35 2.80
C LEU A 66 0.10 -2.35 2.66
N VAL A 67 -0.99 -2.58 3.40
CA VAL A 67 -2.11 -1.65 3.59
C VAL A 67 -2.30 -1.45 5.08
N PHE A 68 -2.20 -0.21 5.56
CA PHE A 68 -2.34 0.12 6.97
C PHE A 68 -2.95 1.51 7.17
N ALA A 69 -3.48 1.80 8.35
CA ALA A 69 -3.97 3.13 8.71
C ALA A 69 -3.21 3.75 9.88
N GLN A 70 -3.14 5.08 9.90
CA GLN A 70 -2.65 5.89 11.00
C GLN A 70 -3.54 7.12 11.19
N ALA A 71 -3.69 7.56 12.44
CA ALA A 71 -4.55 8.71 12.77
C ALA A 71 -4.03 10.05 12.21
N LYS A 72 -2.73 10.16 11.93
CA LYS A 72 -2.09 11.37 11.41
C LYS A 72 -1.23 11.04 10.20
N THR A 73 -1.22 11.94 9.22
CA THR A 73 -0.41 11.80 7.99
C THR A 73 1.08 11.64 8.30
N SER A 74 1.63 12.40 9.26
CA SER A 74 3.05 12.25 9.65
C SER A 74 3.37 10.88 10.25
N SER A 75 2.45 10.29 11.01
CA SER A 75 2.60 8.93 11.52
C SER A 75 2.51 7.90 10.40
N ALA A 76 1.62 8.11 9.42
CA ALA A 76 1.54 7.28 8.23
C ALA A 76 2.85 7.31 7.42
N GLN A 77 3.43 8.49 7.22
CA GLN A 77 4.72 8.67 6.54
C GLN A 77 5.85 7.95 7.28
N ALA A 78 5.93 8.11 8.60
CA ALA A 78 6.96 7.45 9.41
C ALA A 78 6.86 5.93 9.30
N LYS A 79 5.64 5.37 9.47
CA LYS A 79 5.42 3.92 9.34
C LYS A 79 5.71 3.41 7.93
N ALA A 80 5.34 4.17 6.90
CA ALA A 80 5.62 3.82 5.51
C ALA A 80 7.14 3.74 5.24
N ASN A 81 7.92 4.69 5.78
CA ASN A 81 9.38 4.67 5.68
C ASN A 81 10.01 3.53 6.49
N GLU A 82 9.49 3.22 7.67
CA GLU A 82 9.93 2.07 8.47
C GLU A 82 9.72 0.75 7.70
N ASN A 83 8.57 0.61 7.03
CA ASN A 83 8.23 -0.58 6.25
C ASN A 83 8.72 -0.49 4.77
N ALA A 84 9.68 0.37 4.46
CA ALA A 84 10.17 0.56 3.09
C ALA A 84 10.78 -0.72 2.49
N SER A 85 11.37 -1.58 3.32
CA SER A 85 11.96 -2.85 2.90
C SER A 85 10.94 -3.95 2.56
N GLU A 86 9.68 -3.80 3.00
CA GLU A 86 8.66 -4.83 2.79
C GLU A 86 8.33 -5.04 1.31
N LYS A 87 8.31 -6.30 0.89
CA LYS A 87 8.17 -6.67 -0.52
C LYS A 87 6.72 -7.02 -0.84
N THR A 88 6.16 -6.36 -1.85
CA THR A 88 4.82 -6.70 -2.35
C THR A 88 4.86 -7.93 -3.25
N GLY A 89 6.01 -8.22 -3.86
CA GLY A 89 6.15 -9.23 -4.91
C GLY A 89 5.65 -8.75 -6.28
N LEU A 90 5.16 -7.51 -6.37
CA LEU A 90 4.72 -6.85 -7.60
C LEU A 90 5.69 -5.73 -8.02
N GLU A 91 6.90 -5.73 -7.46
CA GLU A 91 7.93 -4.76 -7.81
C GLU A 91 8.54 -5.09 -9.17
N GLY A 92 9.19 -4.10 -9.78
CA GLY A 92 9.97 -4.34 -11.00
C GLY A 92 11.01 -5.43 -10.79
N LEU A 93 11.23 -6.24 -11.81
CA LEU A 93 12.29 -7.27 -11.80
C LEU A 93 13.64 -6.60 -11.51
N ASP A 94 14.39 -7.18 -10.59
CA ASP A 94 15.74 -6.69 -10.29
C ASP A 94 16.61 -6.88 -11.54
N GLN A 95 17.09 -5.76 -12.10
CA GLN A 95 17.88 -5.83 -13.32
C GLN A 95 19.21 -6.53 -13.07
N ASN A 96 19.79 -6.43 -11.87
CA ASN A 96 21.09 -7.02 -11.53
C ASN A 96 20.99 -8.50 -11.18
N ASN A 97 19.80 -8.97 -10.81
CA ASN A 97 19.46 -10.34 -10.54
C ASN A 97 18.24 -10.76 -11.39
N PRO A 98 18.42 -10.92 -12.71
CA PRO A 98 17.32 -11.21 -13.61
C PRO A 98 16.67 -12.55 -13.27
N ALA A 99 15.36 -12.64 -13.47
CA ALA A 99 14.61 -13.87 -13.25
C ALA A 99 15.16 -15.01 -14.14
N PRO A 100 14.97 -16.28 -13.73
CA PRO A 100 15.40 -17.43 -14.53
C PRO A 100 14.89 -17.33 -15.98
N GLY A 101 15.80 -17.39 -16.94
CA GLY A 101 15.48 -17.26 -18.37
C GLY A 101 15.46 -15.83 -18.92
N VAL A 102 15.77 -14.81 -18.12
CA VAL A 102 15.91 -13.41 -18.55
C VAL A 102 17.40 -13.04 -18.59
N GLU A 103 17.87 -12.49 -19.70
CA GLU A 103 19.24 -11.98 -19.83
C GLU A 103 19.23 -10.46 -20.07
N LYS A 104 20.24 -9.76 -19.53
CA LYS A 104 20.46 -8.34 -19.82
C LYS A 104 20.81 -8.19 -21.31
N ALA A 105 20.11 -7.29 -22.00
CA ALA A 105 20.35 -7.01 -23.42
C ALA A 105 21.76 -6.47 -23.72
N ASP A 106 22.42 -5.87 -22.72
CA ASP A 106 23.74 -5.24 -22.83
C ASP A 106 24.90 -6.24 -23.01
N LYS A 107 24.62 -7.56 -23.02
CA LYS A 107 25.64 -8.61 -23.16
C LYS A 107 26.13 -8.84 -24.60
N LYS A 108 26.02 -7.84 -25.49
CA LYS A 108 26.34 -7.98 -26.92
C LYS A 108 27.66 -7.34 -27.30
#